data_AF-A0A6C1TUC6-F1
#
_entry.id   AF-A0A6C1TUC6-F1
#
_cell.length_a   1.000
_cell.length_b   1.000
_cell.length_c   1.000
_cell.angle_alpha   90.00
_cell.angle_beta   90.00
_cell.angle_gamma   90.00
#
_symmetry.space_group_name_H-M   'P 1'
#
loop_
_entity.id
_entity.type
_entity.pdbx_description
1 polymer ?
#
loop_
_entity_poly.entity_id
_entity_poly.type
_entity_poly.pdbx_seq_one_letter_code
_entity_poly.pdbx_strand_id
1 'polypeptide(L)'
;MTSTDYPGDPNHPDHEAYLLELGRATYAAAGLAGIAFDVLRIHGGFDSADLYSDPLGTLQNRLKDSPPPLDRIDEFLVLLDEARKVRNDLVHSLPVKHGLHRRTTKDAHYVRNFYTVESLRGAHKLFEKTQLKGNEVLYSDGGEAIRRWYGEG
;
A
#
# COMPACT_ATOMS: atom_id res chain seq x y z
N MET A 1 -2.55 21.24 32.43
CA MET A 1 -3.02 20.38 31.32
C MET A 1 -1.89 19.41 31.02
N THR A 2 -2.04 18.16 31.45
CA THR A 2 -1.07 17.09 31.19
C THR A 2 -1.04 16.81 29.70
N SER A 3 0.14 16.93 29.10
CA SER A 3 0.44 16.49 27.73
C SER A 3 -0.22 15.14 27.51
N THR A 4 -1.15 15.05 26.55
CA THR A 4 -1.64 13.74 26.10
C THR A 4 -0.48 13.17 25.30
N ASP A 5 0.38 12.42 25.99
CA ASP A 5 1.48 11.74 25.34
C ASP A 5 0.88 10.67 24.43
N TYR A 6 1.33 10.63 23.18
CA TYR A 6 0.90 9.65 22.19
C TYR A 6 2.03 8.63 22.01
N PRO A 7 1.73 7.39 21.58
CA PRO A 7 2.75 6.36 21.36
C PRO A 7 3.89 6.72 20.39
N GLY A 8 3.75 7.77 19.58
CA GLY A 8 4.87 8.31 18.81
C GLY A 8 5.97 8.99 19.64
N ASP A 9 5.70 9.39 20.89
CA ASP A 9 6.70 9.93 21.82
C ASP A 9 7.58 8.79 22.37
N PRO A 10 8.93 8.90 22.30
CA PRO A 10 9.84 7.88 22.83
C PRO A 10 9.66 7.52 24.30
N ASN A 11 9.06 8.41 25.10
CA ASN A 11 8.82 8.19 26.53
C ASN A 11 7.45 7.56 26.82
N HIS A 12 6.59 7.36 25.80
CA HIS A 12 5.29 6.75 25.98
C HIS A 12 5.43 5.24 26.25
N PRO A 13 4.67 4.65 27.19
CA PRO A 13 4.76 3.22 27.51
C PRO A 13 4.54 2.31 26.28
N ASP A 14 3.68 2.72 25.35
CA ASP A 14 3.39 1.97 24.13
C ASP A 14 4.30 2.31 22.93
N HIS A 15 5.40 3.04 23.13
CA HIS A 15 6.26 3.48 22.02
C HIS A 15 6.83 2.31 21.21
N GLU A 16 7.24 1.24 21.87
CA GLU A 16 7.75 0.05 21.20
C GLU A 16 6.67 -0.61 20.32
N ALA A 17 5.45 -0.75 20.85
CA ALA A 17 4.32 -1.29 20.10
C ALA A 17 3.98 -0.41 18.88
N TYR A 18 4.10 0.91 19.03
CA TYR A 18 3.93 1.88 17.94
C TYR A 18 4.97 1.71 16.84
N LEU A 19 6.26 1.62 17.19
CA LEU A 19 7.33 1.39 16.21
C LEU A 19 7.18 0.04 15.51
N LEU A 20 6.79 -1.01 16.24
CA LEU A 20 6.53 -2.33 15.66
C LEU A 20 5.40 -2.28 14.64
N GLU A 21 4.26 -1.66 14.97
CA GLU A 21 3.13 -1.55 14.04
C GLU A 21 3.47 -0.62 12.87
N LEU A 22 4.25 0.44 13.09
CA LEU A 22 4.74 1.31 12.02
C LEU A 22 5.60 0.51 11.03
N GLY A 23 6.51 -0.34 11.54
CA GLY A 23 7.32 -1.24 10.72
C GLY A 23 6.49 -2.24 9.92
N ARG A 24 5.45 -2.83 10.53
CA ARG A 24 4.51 -3.72 9.83
C ARG A 24 3.75 -2.99 8.72
N ALA A 25 3.23 -1.80 9.02
CA ALA A 25 2.51 -0.96 8.07
C ALA A 25 3.40 -0.54 6.89
N THR A 26 4.65 -0.13 7.13
CA THR A 26 5.57 0.26 6.06
C THR A 26 6.03 -0.93 5.22
N TYR A 27 6.25 -2.09 5.84
CA TYR A 27 6.55 -3.33 5.11
C TYR A 27 5.39 -3.74 4.19
N ALA A 28 4.17 -3.77 4.71
CA ALA A 28 2.98 -4.05 3.89
C ALA A 28 2.74 -2.98 2.81
N ALA A 29 3.03 -1.71 3.10
CA ALA A 29 2.94 -0.64 2.10
C ALA A 29 3.90 -0.84 0.92
N ALA A 30 5.09 -1.41 1.15
CA ALA A 30 6.07 -1.67 0.09
C ALA A 30 5.59 -2.74 -0.90
N GLY A 31 4.88 -3.77 -0.43
CA GLY A 31 4.38 -4.86 -1.29
C GLY A 31 3.22 -4.45 -2.22
N LEU A 32 2.58 -3.29 -2.01
CA LEU A 32 1.53 -2.79 -2.91
C LEU A 32 2.04 -2.56 -4.35
N ALA A 33 3.26 -2.06 -4.50
CA ALA A 33 3.87 -1.87 -5.81
C ALA A 33 4.18 -3.23 -6.46
N GLY A 34 4.70 -4.18 -5.67
CA GLY A 34 5.01 -5.53 -6.15
C GLY A 34 3.78 -6.23 -6.73
N ILE A 35 2.65 -6.20 -6.04
CA ILE A 35 1.45 -6.88 -6.55
C ILE A 35 0.88 -6.21 -7.82
N ALA A 36 0.91 -4.88 -7.91
CA ALA A 36 0.51 -4.18 -9.14
C ALA A 36 1.46 -4.47 -10.32
N PHE A 37 2.76 -4.52 -10.03
CA PHE A 37 3.80 -4.90 -10.98
C PHE A 37 3.60 -6.32 -11.51
N ASP A 38 3.31 -7.27 -10.62
CA ASP A 38 3.12 -8.68 -10.98
C ASP A 38 1.89 -8.89 -11.87
N VAL A 39 0.78 -8.22 -11.57
CA VAL A 39 -0.42 -8.28 -12.44
C VAL A 39 -0.11 -7.73 -13.83
N LEU A 40 0.61 -6.60 -13.94
CA LEU A 40 0.99 -6.03 -15.23
C LEU A 40 1.93 -6.94 -16.02
N ARG A 41 2.97 -7.50 -15.40
CA ARG A 41 3.95 -8.30 -16.14
C ARG A 41 3.41 -9.66 -16.57
N ILE A 42 2.60 -10.32 -15.73
CA ILE A 42 2.10 -11.68 -15.98
C ILE A 42 0.88 -11.66 -16.89
N HIS A 43 -0.06 -10.73 -16.64
CA HIS A 43 -1.34 -10.69 -17.35
C HIS A 43 -1.46 -9.54 -18.34
N GLY A 44 -0.69 -8.46 -18.15
CA GLY A 44 -0.64 -7.32 -19.07
C GLY A 44 0.44 -7.44 -20.15
N GLY A 45 1.32 -8.45 -20.09
CA GLY A 45 2.38 -8.68 -21.09
C GLY A 45 3.49 -7.62 -21.11
N PHE A 46 3.65 -6.86 -20.03
CA PHE A 46 4.72 -5.87 -19.90
C PHE A 46 6.06 -6.52 -19.54
N ASP A 47 7.15 -6.02 -20.12
CA ASP A 47 8.49 -6.40 -19.68
C ASP A 47 8.76 -5.86 -18.27
N SER A 48 9.42 -6.66 -17.43
CA SER A 48 9.84 -6.23 -16.09
C SER A 48 10.76 -5.02 -16.11
N ALA A 49 11.62 -4.88 -17.13
CA ALA A 49 12.51 -3.74 -17.30
C ALA A 49 11.76 -2.42 -17.47
N ASP A 50 10.62 -2.46 -18.18
CA ASP A 50 9.78 -1.28 -18.43
C ASP A 50 9.02 -0.82 -17.18
N LEU A 51 8.84 -1.72 -16.20
CA LEU A 51 8.08 -1.47 -14.99
C LEU A 51 8.97 -1.15 -13.78
N TYR A 52 10.25 -1.51 -13.79
CA TYR A 52 11.10 -1.50 -12.58
C TYR A 52 11.24 -0.13 -11.93
N SER A 53 11.23 0.93 -12.73
CA SER A 53 11.33 2.32 -12.25
C SER A 53 9.97 2.98 -11.99
N ASP A 54 8.87 2.29 -12.28
CA ASP A 54 7.54 2.87 -12.15
C ASP A 54 7.11 2.95 -10.68
N PRO A 55 6.76 4.15 -10.17
CA PRO A 55 6.16 4.25 -8.86
C PRO A 55 4.76 3.63 -8.86
N LEU A 56 4.27 3.25 -7.68
CA LEU A 56 2.93 2.66 -7.51
C LEU A 56 1.80 3.44 -8.22
N GLY A 57 1.89 4.77 -8.28
CA GLY A 57 0.92 5.59 -9.00
C GLY A 57 0.91 5.32 -10.52
N THR A 58 2.09 5.15 -11.12
CA THR A 58 2.22 4.84 -12.55
C THR A 58 1.74 3.42 -12.83
N LEU A 59 2.15 2.44 -12.03
CA LEU A 59 1.68 1.05 -12.15
C LEU A 59 0.14 0.98 -12.05
N GLN A 60 -0.45 1.69 -11.09
CA GLN A 60 -1.90 1.75 -10.96
C GLN A 60 -2.56 2.38 -12.20
N ASN A 61 -2.01 3.45 -12.75
CA ASN A 61 -2.58 4.08 -13.95
C ASN A 61 -2.55 3.13 -15.14
N ARG A 62 -1.44 2.41 -15.36
CA ARG A 62 -1.36 1.39 -16.42
C ARG A 62 -2.45 0.31 -16.27
N LEU A 63 -2.67 -0.18 -15.05
CA LEU A 63 -3.74 -1.15 -14.77
C LEU A 63 -5.14 -0.57 -15.01
N LYS A 64 -5.36 0.73 -14.80
CA LYS A 64 -6.65 1.39 -15.06
C LYS A 64 -6.87 1.67 -16.55
N ASP A 65 -5.82 2.02 -17.27
CA ASP A 65 -5.88 2.37 -18.69
C ASP A 65 -6.10 1.12 -19.57
N SER A 66 -5.53 -0.01 -19.16
CA SER A 66 -5.67 -1.30 -19.85
C SER A 66 -5.79 -2.45 -18.84
N PRO A 67 -6.91 -2.57 -18.12
CA PRO A 67 -7.11 -3.64 -17.16
C PRO A 67 -7.11 -5.00 -17.87
N PRO A 68 -6.29 -5.96 -17.45
CA PRO A 68 -6.39 -7.31 -17.98
C PRO A 68 -7.77 -7.89 -17.61
N PRO A 69 -8.37 -8.74 -18.48
CA PRO A 69 -9.72 -9.26 -18.29
C PRO A 69 -9.76 -10.38 -17.23
N LEU A 70 -9.35 -10.05 -16.01
CA LEU A 70 -9.25 -10.95 -14.87
C LEU A 70 -10.48 -10.78 -13.97
N ASP A 71 -10.90 -11.88 -13.36
CA ASP A 71 -11.98 -11.83 -12.38
C ASP A 71 -11.59 -10.91 -11.22
N ARG A 72 -12.52 -10.04 -10.80
CA ARG A 72 -12.39 -9.14 -9.64
C ARG A 72 -11.28 -8.08 -9.74
N ILE A 73 -10.75 -7.82 -10.94
CA ILE A 73 -9.77 -6.74 -11.18
C ILE A 73 -10.30 -5.37 -10.72
N ASP A 74 -11.58 -5.09 -10.92
CA ASP A 74 -12.20 -3.82 -10.49
C ASP A 74 -12.20 -3.65 -8.97
N GLU A 75 -12.49 -4.72 -8.21
CA GLU A 75 -12.40 -4.71 -6.75
C GLU A 75 -10.97 -4.40 -6.28
N PHE A 76 -9.98 -5.00 -6.96
CA PHE A 76 -8.57 -4.74 -6.68
C PHE A 76 -8.21 -3.27 -6.97
N LEU A 77 -8.62 -2.72 -8.10
CA LEU A 77 -8.31 -1.35 -8.48
C LEU A 77 -8.88 -0.31 -7.51
N VAL A 78 -10.08 -0.55 -6.97
CA VAL A 78 -10.69 0.28 -5.94
C VAL A 78 -9.87 0.23 -4.65
N LEU A 79 -9.53 -0.96 -4.16
CA LEU A 79 -8.71 -1.12 -2.96
C LEU A 79 -7.30 -0.53 -3.14
N LEU A 80 -6.69 -0.72 -4.31
CA LEU A 80 -5.37 -0.18 -4.63
C LEU A 80 -5.36 1.35 -4.64
N ASP A 81 -6.45 2.00 -5.06
CA ASP A 81 -6.57 3.45 -5.01
C ASP A 81 -6.60 3.98 -3.58
N GLU A 82 -7.40 3.37 -2.72
CA GLU A 82 -7.48 3.71 -1.31
C GLU A 82 -6.14 3.44 -0.60
N ALA A 83 -5.57 2.24 -0.80
CA ALA A 83 -4.29 1.85 -0.22
C ALA A 83 -3.17 2.77 -0.67
N ARG A 84 -3.10 3.15 -1.96
CA ARG A 84 -2.09 4.09 -2.46
C ARG A 84 -2.20 5.45 -1.77
N LYS A 85 -3.41 5.98 -1.59
CA LYS A 85 -3.63 7.25 -0.88
C LYS A 85 -3.11 7.18 0.55
N VAL A 86 -3.49 6.16 1.31
CA VAL A 86 -3.06 5.98 2.70
C VAL A 86 -1.55 5.71 2.79
N ARG A 87 -0.99 4.92 1.87
CA ARG A 87 0.46 4.66 1.76
C ARG A 87 1.24 5.95 1.52
N ASN A 88 0.77 6.79 0.60
CA ASN A 88 1.41 8.07 0.34
C ASN A 88 1.31 9.02 1.54
N ASP A 89 0.18 9.01 2.25
CA ASP A 89 0.06 9.79 3.48
C ASP A 89 1.02 9.31 4.55
N LEU A 90 1.17 8.00 4.75
CA LEU A 90 2.09 7.42 5.73
C LEU A 90 3.55 7.76 5.39
N VAL A 91 3.97 7.52 4.15
CA VAL A 91 5.37 7.73 3.71
C VAL A 91 5.74 9.21 3.64
N HIS A 92 4.79 10.10 3.37
CA HIS A 92 5.00 11.55 3.31
C HIS A 92 4.49 12.29 4.55
N SER A 93 4.29 11.58 5.66
CA SER A 93 3.98 12.21 6.94
C SER A 93 5.22 12.89 7.52
N LEU A 94 4.99 14.01 8.19
CA LEU A 94 6.00 14.70 8.98
C LEU A 94 6.06 14.06 10.37
N PRO A 95 7.25 13.68 10.86
CA PRO A 95 7.42 13.29 12.25
C PRO A 95 7.20 14.51 13.15
N VAL A 96 6.35 14.36 14.15
CA VAL A 96 6.05 15.33 15.19
C VAL A 96 6.13 14.64 16.55
N LYS A 97 6.08 15.40 17.66
CA LYS A 97 6.17 14.85 19.02
C LYS A 97 5.23 13.66 19.26
N HIS A 98 4.03 13.69 18.67
CA HIS A 98 2.98 12.70 18.88
C HIS A 98 3.03 11.49 17.93
N GLY A 99 3.94 11.47 16.95
CA GLY A 99 4.01 10.46 15.90
C GLY A 99 4.05 11.06 14.51
N LEU A 100 3.28 10.51 13.57
CA LEU A 100 3.30 10.94 12.17
C LEU A 100 2.07 11.79 11.81
N HIS A 101 2.31 12.97 11.26
CA HIS A 101 1.27 13.93 10.87
C HIS A 101 1.31 14.22 9.37
N ARG A 102 0.16 14.13 8.70
CA ARG A 102 0.01 14.43 7.29
C ARG A 102 -1.05 15.52 7.05
N ARG A 103 -0.68 16.51 6.23
CA ARG A 103 -1.56 17.51 5.62
C ARG A 103 -1.27 17.62 4.15
N THR A 104 -2.26 17.94 3.32
CA THR A 104 -2.02 18.25 1.92
C THR A 104 -2.16 19.75 1.66
N THR A 105 -1.43 20.27 0.67
CA THR A 105 -1.61 21.65 0.21
C THR A 105 -2.86 21.84 -0.65
N LYS A 106 -3.41 20.73 -1.17
CA LYS A 106 -4.62 20.73 -2.02
C LYS A 106 -5.90 20.90 -1.22
N ASP A 107 -5.89 20.47 0.04
CA ASP A 107 -7.01 20.59 0.98
C ASP A 107 -6.48 20.91 2.38
N ALA A 108 -6.72 22.13 2.83
CA ALA A 108 -6.27 22.63 4.14
C ALA A 108 -7.00 21.96 5.32
N HIS A 109 -8.15 21.33 5.08
CA HIS A 109 -8.90 20.59 6.09
C HIS A 109 -8.53 19.11 6.12
N TYR A 110 -7.79 18.61 5.13
CA TYR A 110 -7.31 17.25 5.13
C TYR A 110 -6.18 17.05 6.14
N VAL A 111 -6.48 16.31 7.20
CA VAL A 111 -5.52 15.87 8.20
C VAL A 111 -5.60 14.36 8.33
N ARG A 112 -4.46 13.68 8.25
CA ARG A 112 -4.32 12.28 8.65
C ARG A 112 -3.22 12.16 9.70
N ASN A 113 -3.57 11.59 10.84
CA ASN A 113 -2.64 11.34 11.94
C ASN A 113 -2.43 9.85 12.08
N PHE A 114 -1.17 9.44 12.20
CA PHE A 114 -0.79 8.11 12.64
C PHE A 114 -0.15 8.21 14.02
N TYR A 115 -0.91 8.68 15.01
CA TYR A 115 -0.40 8.92 16.37
C TYR A 115 -0.55 7.70 17.28
N THR A 116 -1.46 6.78 16.96
CA THR A 116 -1.75 5.61 17.80
C THR A 116 -1.43 4.31 17.07
N VAL A 117 -1.24 3.23 17.83
CA VAL A 117 -1.07 1.88 17.30
C VAL A 117 -2.27 1.49 16.43
N GLU A 118 -3.49 1.85 16.83
CA GLU A 118 -4.73 1.53 16.10
C GLU A 118 -4.77 2.21 14.73
N SER A 119 -4.32 3.46 14.64
CA SER A 119 -4.28 4.19 13.37
C SER A 119 -3.30 3.55 12.38
N LEU A 120 -2.14 3.09 12.86
CA LEU A 120 -1.17 2.34 12.06
C LEU A 120 -1.71 0.97 11.67
N ARG A 121 -2.34 0.26 12.61
CA ARG A 121 -2.98 -1.04 12.38
C ARG A 121 -4.09 -0.96 11.34
N GLY A 122 -4.84 0.14 11.31
CA GLY A 122 -5.83 0.41 10.27
C GLY A 122 -5.21 0.50 8.88
N ALA A 123 -4.11 1.26 8.75
CA ALA A 123 -3.36 1.35 7.50
C ALA A 123 -2.75 0.00 7.08
N HIS A 124 -2.12 -0.69 8.03
CA HIS A 124 -1.53 -2.01 7.83
C HIS A 124 -2.56 -3.02 7.30
N LYS A 125 -3.72 -3.16 7.95
CA LYS A 125 -4.79 -4.06 7.51
C LYS A 125 -5.32 -3.72 6.12
N LEU A 126 -5.43 -2.43 5.78
CA LEU A 126 -5.81 -2.00 4.44
C LEU A 126 -4.78 -2.47 3.40
N PHE A 127 -3.49 -2.33 3.70
CA PHE A 127 -2.43 -2.77 2.79
C PHE A 127 -2.42 -4.28 2.61
N GLU A 128 -2.48 -5.06 3.70
CA GLU A 128 -2.57 -6.53 3.63
C GLU A 128 -3.80 -6.99 2.85
N LYS A 129 -4.98 -6.42 3.14
CA LYS A 129 -6.22 -6.73 2.41
C LYS A 129 -6.07 -6.45 0.91
N THR A 130 -5.42 -5.35 0.55
CA THR A 130 -5.19 -4.98 -0.86
C THR A 130 -4.23 -5.94 -1.55
N GLN A 131 -3.15 -6.35 -0.86
CA GLN A 131 -2.23 -7.36 -1.38
C GLN A 131 -2.92 -8.72 -1.56
N LEU A 132 -3.71 -9.17 -0.58
CA LEU A 132 -4.47 -10.41 -0.67
C LEU A 132 -5.44 -10.37 -1.85
N LYS A 133 -6.14 -9.24 -2.04
CA LYS A 133 -6.98 -9.05 -3.22
C LYS A 133 -6.19 -9.12 -4.53
N GLY A 134 -5.05 -8.45 -4.59
CA GLY A 134 -4.20 -8.50 -5.78
C GLY A 134 -3.69 -9.91 -6.08
N ASN A 135 -3.39 -10.71 -5.04
CA ASN A 135 -3.06 -12.13 -5.20
C ASN A 135 -4.25 -12.95 -5.71
N GLU A 136 -5.47 -12.72 -5.20
CA GLU A 136 -6.67 -13.38 -5.74
C GLU A 136 -6.84 -13.11 -7.24
N VAL A 137 -6.60 -11.86 -7.67
CA VAL A 137 -6.62 -11.48 -9.09
C VAL A 137 -5.48 -12.14 -9.86
N LEU A 138 -4.25 -12.12 -9.33
CA LEU A 138 -3.07 -12.69 -9.98
C LEU A 138 -3.21 -14.19 -10.26
N TYR A 139 -3.92 -14.91 -9.38
CA TYR A 139 -4.15 -16.35 -9.47
C TYR A 139 -5.58 -16.70 -9.93
N SER A 140 -6.34 -15.76 -10.51
CA SER A 140 -7.75 -15.99 -10.87
C SER A 140 -7.95 -17.10 -11.90
N ASP A 141 -6.92 -17.42 -12.68
CA ASP A 141 -6.88 -18.51 -13.67
C ASP A 141 -6.32 -19.84 -13.10
N GLY A 142 -6.23 -19.98 -11.77
CA GLY A 142 -5.60 -21.13 -11.13
C GLY A 142 -4.08 -21.16 -11.31
N GLY A 143 -3.46 -20.01 -11.60
CA GLY A 143 -2.02 -19.82 -11.78
C GLY A 143 -1.50 -20.28 -13.13
N GLU A 144 -2.35 -20.43 -14.14
CA GLU A 144 -1.92 -20.87 -15.49
C GLU A 144 -0.97 -19.86 -16.13
N ALA A 145 -1.30 -18.57 -16.11
CA ALA A 145 -0.47 -17.50 -16.64
C ALA A 145 0.89 -17.43 -15.95
N ILE A 146 0.92 -17.64 -14.63
CA ILE A 146 2.17 -17.70 -13.86
C ILE A 146 3.03 -18.89 -14.31
N ARG A 147 2.40 -20.06 -14.49
CA ARG A 147 3.09 -21.26 -14.99
C ARG A 147 3.67 -21.08 -16.39
N ARG A 148 2.91 -20.42 -17.26
CA ARG A 148 3.38 -20.04 -18.59
C ARG A 148 4.57 -19.08 -18.49
N TRP A 149 4.44 -18.03 -17.69
CA TRP A 149 5.46 -17.00 -17.53
C TRP A 149 6.80 -17.54 -17.01
N TYR A 150 6.82 -18.45 -16.02
CA TYR A 150 8.09 -19.05 -15.57
C TYR A 150 8.57 -20.22 -16.44
N GLY A 151 7.65 -20.87 -17.17
CA GLY A 151 7.95 -22.05 -17.99
C GLY A 151 8.45 -21.72 -19.40
N GLU A 152 8.24 -20.49 -19.85
CA GLU A 152 8.76 -19.95 -21.13
C GLU A 152 10.14 -19.27 -20.99
N GLY A 153 10.76 -19.36 -19.80
CA GLY A 153 12.10 -18.83 -19.51
C GLY A 153 13.25 -19.76 -19.88
#